data_AF-A0A3B8R246-F1
#
_entry.id   AF-A0A3B8R246-F1
#
_cell.length_a   1.000
_cell.length_b   1.000
_cell.length_c   1.000
_cell.angle_alpha   90.00
_cell.angle_beta   90.00
_cell.angle_gamma   90.00
#
_symmetry.space_group_name_H-M   'P 1'
#
loop_
_entity.id
_entity.type
_entity.pdbx_description
1 polymer ?
#
loop_
_entity_poly.entity_id
_entity_poly.type
_entity_poly.pdbx_seq_one_letter_code
_entity_poly.pdbx_strand_id
1 'polypeptide(L)'
;MRVRFYIASILPTVIGLLCACSGAGGGSVPPDHGLTLDPASSPQTQAALAVDSLEPEEIAETLVAWMTGASHTHYPFAGRFTRSVAARYTGSGRDSLATRFALAIDSVTATLPLPLRAHVLTVAAPPRTLAVSLTGDPDSTALVGAIKEAYGTDSLAAATFMNALSH
;
A
#
# COMPACT_ATOMS: atom_id res chain seq x y z
N MET A 1 -13.01 -27.92 -9.86
CA MET A 1 -12.18 -26.74 -10.16
C MET A 1 -12.07 -25.88 -8.91
N ARG A 2 -10.92 -25.91 -8.22
CA ARG A 2 -10.68 -25.08 -7.02
C ARG A 2 -10.13 -23.74 -7.48
N VAL A 3 -10.96 -22.70 -7.43
CA VAL A 3 -10.55 -21.30 -7.63
C VAL A 3 -9.63 -20.92 -6.47
N ARG A 4 -8.32 -20.91 -6.72
CA ARG A 4 -7.31 -20.44 -5.78
C ARG A 4 -7.51 -18.94 -5.60
N PHE A 5 -7.87 -18.52 -4.40
CA PHE A 5 -7.93 -17.13 -3.97
C PHE A 5 -6.55 -16.47 -4.15
N TYR A 6 -6.35 -15.75 -5.25
CA TYR A 6 -5.13 -15.00 -5.60
C TYR A 6 -4.90 -13.75 -4.74
N ILE A 7 -5.77 -13.50 -3.76
CA ILE A 7 -5.68 -12.34 -2.86
C ILE A 7 -4.52 -12.49 -1.86
N ALA A 8 -4.11 -13.72 -1.56
CA ALA A 8 -3.01 -14.00 -0.64
C ALA A 8 -1.62 -13.94 -1.29
N SER A 9 -1.50 -13.76 -2.61
CA SER A 9 -0.20 -13.88 -3.31
C SER A 9 0.43 -12.57 -3.76
N ILE A 10 -0.29 -11.45 -3.74
CA ILE A 10 0.28 -10.17 -4.21
C ILE A 10 0.90 -9.36 -3.07
N LEU A 11 0.48 -9.58 -1.81
CA LEU A 11 1.06 -8.87 -0.65
C LEU A 11 2.29 -9.51 0.01
N PRO A 12 2.50 -10.85 0.06
CA PRO A 12 3.69 -11.37 0.73
C PRO A 12 4.97 -11.23 -0.10
N THR A 13 4.88 -10.92 -1.40
CA THR A 13 6.07 -10.71 -2.26
C THR A 13 6.57 -9.26 -2.23
N VAL A 14 5.76 -8.33 -1.71
CA VAL A 14 6.01 -6.88 -1.77
C VAL A 14 6.99 -6.39 -0.70
N ILE A 15 7.32 -7.22 0.31
CA ILE A 15 8.22 -6.80 1.41
C ILE A 15 9.57 -7.52 1.37
N GLY A 16 9.73 -8.49 0.45
CA GLY A 16 10.95 -9.28 0.33
C GLY A 16 12.12 -8.62 -0.41
N LEU A 17 12.03 -7.36 -0.81
CA LEU A 17 13.09 -6.69 -1.58
C LEU A 17 13.38 -5.28 -1.07
N LEU A 18 13.61 -5.13 0.24
CA LEU A 18 14.41 -4.02 0.76
C LEU A 18 15.88 -4.27 0.40
N CYS A 19 16.21 -4.12 -0.88
CA CYS A 19 17.60 -3.95 -1.30
C CYS A 19 17.96 -2.48 -1.13
N ALA A 20 18.99 -2.25 -0.31
CA ALA A 20 19.50 -0.96 0.09
C ALA A 20 19.71 0.01 -1.09
N CYS A 21 18.91 1.08 -1.10
CA CYS A 21 19.30 2.35 -1.71
C CYS A 21 19.17 3.43 -0.64
N SER A 22 20.26 3.67 0.08
CA SER A 22 20.45 4.86 0.91
C SER A 22 20.48 6.09 0.02
N GLY A 23 19.30 6.58 -0.35
CA GLY A 23 19.10 7.90 -0.95
C GLY A 23 18.43 8.78 0.07
N ALA A 24 19.19 9.66 0.73
CA ALA A 24 18.66 10.79 1.47
C ALA A 24 18.04 11.79 0.48
N GLY A 25 16.88 11.45 -0.06
CA GLY A 25 16.03 12.34 -0.83
C GLY A 25 14.98 12.94 0.10
N GLY A 26 14.86 14.26 0.13
CA GLY A 26 13.73 14.93 0.78
C GLY A 26 12.44 14.52 0.08
N GLY A 27 11.81 13.43 0.53
CA GLY A 27 10.57 12.94 -0.04
C GLY A 27 9.44 13.89 0.28
N SER A 28 8.88 14.52 -0.77
CA SER A 28 7.62 15.24 -0.70
C SER A 28 6.45 14.28 -0.95
N VAL A 29 5.23 14.70 -0.63
CA VAL A 29 4.00 14.00 -1.04
C VAL A 29 4.03 13.83 -2.58
N PRO A 30 3.77 12.63 -3.11
CA PRO A 30 3.76 12.40 -4.56
C PRO A 30 2.65 13.23 -5.24
N PRO A 31 2.79 13.50 -6.55
CA PRO A 31 1.79 14.27 -7.28
C PRO A 31 0.43 13.56 -7.33
N ASP A 32 -0.65 14.35 -7.23
CA ASP A 32 -2.00 13.92 -7.52
C ASP A 32 -2.28 14.18 -9.02
N HIS A 33 -2.54 13.12 -9.78
CA HIS A 33 -2.81 13.20 -11.22
C HIS A 33 -4.28 13.54 -11.54
N GLY A 34 -5.00 14.15 -10.59
CA GLY A 34 -6.38 14.60 -10.75
C GLY A 34 -7.41 13.50 -10.58
N LEU A 35 -6.99 12.31 -10.12
CA LEU A 35 -7.89 11.22 -9.76
C LEU A 35 -8.33 11.37 -8.30
N THR A 36 -9.51 11.95 -8.09
CA THR A 36 -10.08 12.06 -6.74
C THR A 36 -10.51 10.70 -6.21
N LEU A 37 -9.82 10.21 -5.18
CA LEU A 37 -10.16 8.97 -4.49
C LEU A 37 -11.11 9.24 -3.30
N ASP A 38 -12.33 8.70 -3.38
CA ASP A 38 -13.36 8.84 -2.36
C ASP A 38 -13.70 7.48 -1.73
N PRO A 39 -13.42 7.25 -0.42
CA PRO A 39 -13.72 6.00 0.24
C PRO A 39 -15.22 5.72 0.41
N ALA A 40 -16.10 6.73 0.26
CA ALA A 40 -17.55 6.54 0.27
C ALA A 40 -18.07 6.01 -1.08
N SER A 41 -17.29 6.15 -2.15
CA SER A 41 -17.62 5.73 -3.50
C SER A 41 -17.07 4.33 -3.82
N SER A 42 -17.61 3.71 -4.88
CA SER A 42 -17.20 2.36 -5.31
C SER A 42 -15.71 2.32 -5.73
N PRO A 43 -14.84 1.54 -5.03
CA PRO A 43 -13.43 1.42 -5.42
C PRO A 43 -13.27 0.73 -6.78
N GLN A 44 -14.19 -0.16 -7.17
CA GLN A 44 -14.16 -0.80 -8.48
C GLN A 44 -14.44 0.20 -9.60
N THR A 45 -15.37 1.14 -9.38
CA THR A 45 -15.72 2.16 -10.37
C THR A 45 -14.57 3.15 -10.53
N GLN A 46 -14.02 3.63 -9.40
CA GLN A 46 -12.86 4.53 -9.42
C GLN A 46 -11.63 3.89 -10.07
N ALA A 47 -11.36 2.61 -9.79
CA ALA A 47 -10.29 1.87 -10.45
C ALA A 47 -10.53 1.66 -11.96
N ALA A 48 -11.77 1.73 -12.44
CA ALA A 48 -12.07 1.69 -13.88
C ALA A 48 -11.61 2.98 -14.53
N LEU A 49 -12.11 4.09 -13.97
CA LEU A 49 -11.77 5.43 -14.42
C LEU A 49 -10.26 5.67 -14.41
N ALA A 50 -9.58 5.23 -13.35
CA ALA A 50 -8.13 5.32 -13.23
C ALA A 50 -7.41 4.61 -14.39
N VAL A 51 -7.75 3.34 -14.65
CA VAL A 51 -7.11 2.55 -15.71
C VAL A 51 -7.43 3.08 -17.12
N ASP A 52 -8.57 3.75 -17.28
CA ASP A 52 -8.98 4.35 -18.55
C ASP A 52 -8.30 5.71 -18.82
N SER A 53 -7.74 6.36 -17.79
CA SER A 53 -7.25 7.75 -17.87
C SER A 53 -5.77 7.94 -17.53
N LEU A 54 -5.15 6.99 -16.82
CA LEU A 54 -3.80 7.14 -16.27
C LEU A 54 -2.95 5.89 -16.53
N GLU A 55 -1.63 6.12 -16.58
CA GLU A 55 -0.63 5.05 -16.59
C GLU A 55 -0.49 4.39 -15.20
N PRO A 56 -0.02 3.13 -15.13
CA PRO A 56 0.15 2.41 -13.86
C PRO A 56 0.91 3.22 -12.79
N GLU A 57 1.98 3.89 -13.17
CA GLU A 57 2.81 4.71 -12.27
C GLU A 57 2.04 5.91 -11.71
N GLU A 58 1.25 6.59 -12.55
CA GLU A 58 0.45 7.76 -12.16
C GLU A 58 -0.69 7.35 -11.20
N ILE A 59 -1.29 6.17 -11.41
CA ILE A 59 -2.27 5.60 -10.49
C ILE A 59 -1.62 5.27 -9.15
N ALA A 60 -0.40 4.73 -9.16
CA ALA A 60 0.35 4.42 -7.94
C ALA A 60 0.70 5.69 -7.16
N GLU A 61 1.20 6.72 -7.83
CA GLU A 61 1.49 8.02 -7.24
C GLU A 61 0.24 8.65 -6.62
N THR A 62 -0.87 8.66 -7.34
CA THR A 62 -2.14 9.20 -6.84
C THR A 62 -2.66 8.42 -5.64
N LEU A 63 -2.58 7.08 -5.69
CA LEU A 63 -2.99 6.24 -4.58
C LEU A 63 -2.13 6.50 -3.33
N VAL A 64 -0.81 6.57 -3.48
CA VAL A 64 0.09 6.86 -2.35
C VAL A 64 -0.12 8.28 -1.83
N ALA A 65 -0.29 9.27 -2.71
CA ALA A 65 -0.61 10.65 -2.33
C ALA A 65 -1.87 10.70 -1.45
N TRP A 66 -2.94 10.05 -1.90
CA TRP A 66 -4.17 9.93 -1.14
C TRP A 66 -3.96 9.24 0.22
N MET A 67 -3.16 8.16 0.27
CA MET A 67 -2.86 7.47 1.53
C MET A 67 -2.09 8.33 2.53
N THR A 68 -1.34 9.36 2.09
CA THR A 68 -0.60 10.24 3.03
C THR A 68 -1.52 11.10 3.91
N GLY A 69 -2.76 11.34 3.51
CA GLY A 69 -3.75 12.12 4.25
C GLY A 69 -4.96 11.32 4.72
N ALA A 70 -5.01 10.03 4.41
CA ALA A 70 -6.16 9.18 4.72
C ALA A 70 -6.07 8.57 6.13
N SER A 71 -7.22 8.37 6.77
CA SER A 71 -7.28 7.58 8.00
C SER A 71 -6.86 6.12 7.75
N HIS A 72 -6.13 5.51 8.69
CA HIS A 72 -5.81 4.07 8.62
C HIS A 72 -7.06 3.20 8.49
N THR A 73 -8.22 3.67 8.96
CA THR A 73 -9.50 2.93 8.85
C THR A 73 -9.96 2.76 7.40
N HIS A 74 -9.37 3.49 6.45
CA HIS A 74 -9.66 3.35 5.02
C HIS A 74 -8.89 2.21 4.35
N TYR A 75 -8.13 1.39 5.08
CA TYR A 75 -7.48 0.21 4.51
C TYR A 75 -8.40 -0.74 3.72
N PRO A 76 -9.70 -0.91 4.04
CA PRO A 76 -10.58 -1.72 3.19
C PRO A 76 -10.78 -1.11 1.81
N PHE A 77 -10.84 0.22 1.71
CA PHE A 77 -10.95 0.93 0.44
C PHE A 77 -9.64 0.81 -0.35
N ALA A 78 -8.50 1.17 0.26
CA ALA A 78 -7.18 1.11 -0.38
C ALA A 78 -6.92 -0.28 -0.96
N GLY A 79 -7.08 -1.33 -0.15
CA GLY A 79 -6.87 -2.71 -0.59
C GLY A 79 -7.85 -3.18 -1.69
N ARG A 80 -9.09 -2.69 -1.70
CA ARG A 80 -10.06 -3.00 -2.77
C ARG A 80 -9.75 -2.25 -4.06
N PHE A 81 -9.34 -0.99 -3.97
CA PHE A 81 -8.94 -0.17 -5.11
C PHE A 81 -7.72 -0.80 -5.80
N THR A 82 -6.63 -1.04 -5.07
CA THR A 82 -5.40 -1.67 -5.59
C THR A 82 -5.69 -2.99 -6.28
N ARG A 83 -6.51 -3.85 -5.66
CA ARG A 83 -6.89 -5.14 -6.26
C ARG A 83 -7.73 -4.97 -7.53
N SER A 84 -8.59 -3.96 -7.57
CA SER A 84 -9.44 -3.68 -8.73
C SER A 84 -8.64 -3.16 -9.92
N VAL A 85 -7.62 -2.33 -9.68
CA VAL A 85 -6.65 -1.90 -10.71
C VAL A 85 -5.87 -3.11 -11.24
N ALA A 86 -5.26 -3.88 -10.34
CA ALA A 86 -4.47 -5.06 -10.73
C ALA A 86 -5.30 -6.09 -11.51
N ALA A 87 -6.54 -6.34 -11.07
CA ALA A 87 -7.46 -7.28 -11.74
C ALA A 87 -7.86 -6.83 -13.15
N ARG A 88 -7.89 -5.52 -13.43
CA ARG A 88 -8.16 -5.01 -14.78
C ARG A 88 -7.01 -5.25 -15.73
N TYR A 89 -5.78 -5.05 -15.26
CA TYR A 89 -4.59 -5.36 -16.05
C TYR A 89 -4.49 -6.86 -16.35
N THR A 90 -4.57 -7.71 -15.33
CA THR A 90 -4.46 -9.17 -15.51
C THR A 90 -5.64 -9.77 -16.27
N GLY A 91 -6.86 -9.28 -16.03
CA GLY A 91 -8.06 -9.70 -16.78
C GLY A 91 -8.01 -9.34 -18.27
N SER A 92 -7.16 -8.38 -18.64
CA SER A 92 -6.91 -7.98 -20.03
C SER A 92 -5.66 -8.65 -20.64
N GLY A 93 -5.01 -9.58 -19.93
CA GLY A 93 -3.73 -10.19 -20.33
C GLY A 93 -2.54 -9.22 -20.29
N ARG A 94 -2.66 -8.10 -19.57
CA ARG A 94 -1.62 -7.05 -19.44
C ARG A 94 -0.87 -7.21 -18.11
N ASP A 95 -0.36 -8.41 -17.84
CA ASP A 95 0.29 -8.73 -16.55
C ASP A 95 1.49 -7.82 -16.25
N SER A 96 2.22 -7.38 -17.28
CA SER A 96 3.32 -6.43 -17.14
C SER A 96 2.88 -5.08 -16.56
N LEU A 97 1.66 -4.61 -16.86
CA LEU A 97 1.11 -3.38 -16.27
C LEU A 97 0.72 -3.58 -14.80
N ALA A 98 0.23 -4.77 -14.43
CA ALA A 98 -0.02 -5.11 -13.03
C ALA A 98 1.29 -5.13 -12.22
N THR A 99 2.37 -5.66 -12.79
CA THR A 99 3.70 -5.64 -12.17
C THR A 99 4.23 -4.21 -12.07
N ARG A 100 4.13 -3.40 -13.12
CA ARG A 100 4.54 -1.98 -13.09
C ARG A 100 3.79 -1.19 -12.01
N PHE A 101 2.47 -1.37 -11.93
CA PHE A 101 1.65 -0.74 -10.88
C PHE A 101 2.12 -1.10 -9.47
N ALA A 102 2.35 -2.39 -9.19
CA ALA A 102 2.81 -2.84 -7.89
C ALA A 102 4.21 -2.28 -7.55
N LEU A 103 5.15 -2.37 -8.49
CA LEU A 103 6.51 -1.82 -8.32
C LEU A 103 6.50 -0.30 -8.12
N ALA A 104 5.58 0.41 -8.78
CA ALA A 104 5.44 1.85 -8.61
C ALA A 104 4.92 2.21 -7.22
N ILE A 105 3.95 1.48 -6.66
CA ILE A 105 3.50 1.70 -5.27
C ILE A 105 4.67 1.55 -4.30
N ASP A 106 5.47 0.50 -4.48
CA ASP A 106 6.62 0.21 -3.62
C ASP A 106 7.68 1.30 -3.73
N SER A 107 8.03 1.66 -4.97
CA SER A 107 9.02 2.69 -5.25
C SER A 107 8.60 4.04 -4.67
N VAL A 108 7.36 4.49 -4.92
CA VAL A 108 6.85 5.76 -4.39
C VAL A 108 6.83 5.73 -2.86
N THR A 109 6.32 4.65 -2.25
CA THR A 109 6.28 4.50 -0.79
C THR A 109 7.68 4.50 -0.17
N ALA A 110 8.67 3.91 -0.83
CA ALA A 110 10.05 3.87 -0.35
C ALA A 110 10.74 5.25 -0.33
N THR A 111 10.31 6.18 -1.18
CA THR A 111 10.84 7.55 -1.21
C THR A 111 10.30 8.45 -0.09
N LEU A 112 9.24 8.04 0.59
CA LEU A 112 8.61 8.84 1.63
C LEU A 112 9.49 8.90 2.90
N PRO A 113 9.49 10.05 3.61
CA PRO A 113 10.04 10.13 4.96
C PRO A 113 9.43 9.09 5.88
N LEU A 114 10.22 8.55 6.82
CA LEU A 114 9.81 7.44 7.68
C LEU A 114 8.42 7.58 8.32
N PRO A 115 8.01 8.74 8.87
CA PRO A 115 6.66 8.89 9.45
C PRO A 115 5.54 8.77 8.42
N LEU A 116 5.71 9.37 7.23
CA LEU A 116 4.74 9.29 6.14
C LEU A 116 4.68 7.89 5.55
N ARG A 117 5.85 7.25 5.38
CA ARG A 117 5.94 5.86 4.94
C ARG A 117 5.18 4.93 5.88
N ALA A 118 5.42 5.06 7.19
CA ALA A 118 4.72 4.27 8.20
C ALA A 118 3.21 4.51 8.15
N HIS A 119 2.77 5.76 8.05
CA HIS A 119 1.37 6.11 7.91
C HIS A 119 0.72 5.46 6.68
N VAL A 120 1.33 5.61 5.50
CA VAL A 120 0.84 5.00 4.25
C VAL A 120 0.68 3.49 4.41
N LEU A 121 1.61 2.80 5.06
CA LEU A 121 1.50 1.36 5.31
C LEU A 121 0.31 1.00 6.21
N THR A 122 -0.01 1.83 7.22
CA THR A 122 -1.22 1.62 8.06
C THR A 122 -2.52 1.81 7.29
N VAL A 123 -2.52 2.65 6.25
CA VAL A 123 -3.66 2.83 5.34
C VAL A 123 -3.69 1.73 4.29
N ALA A 124 -2.55 1.18 3.87
CA ALA A 124 -2.50 0.18 2.81
C ALA A 124 -2.98 -1.23 3.26
N ALA A 125 -2.78 -1.58 4.53
CA ALA A 125 -3.05 -2.92 5.03
C ALA A 125 -3.57 -2.93 6.49
N PRO A 126 -4.40 -3.93 6.87
CA PRO A 126 -4.84 -4.07 8.24
C PRO A 126 -3.66 -4.44 9.17
N PRO A 127 -3.75 -4.10 10.48
CA PRO A 127 -2.64 -4.23 11.43
C PRO A 127 -1.96 -5.59 11.45
N ARG A 128 -2.75 -6.67 11.48
CA ARG A 128 -2.20 -8.04 11.52
C ARG A 128 -1.48 -8.42 10.23
N THR A 129 -2.02 -8.04 9.07
CA THR A 129 -1.38 -8.31 7.78
C THR A 129 -0.06 -7.57 7.69
N LEU A 130 -0.05 -6.28 8.07
CA LEU A 130 1.16 -5.47 8.07
C LEU A 130 2.24 -6.02 9.02
N ALA A 131 1.86 -6.52 10.20
CA ALA A 131 2.80 -7.14 11.13
C ALA A 131 3.46 -8.40 10.54
N VAL A 132 2.67 -9.35 10.04
CA VAL A 132 3.18 -10.59 9.42
C VAL A 132 4.13 -10.29 8.27
N SER A 133 3.79 -9.25 7.52
CA SER A 133 4.54 -8.71 6.41
C SER A 133 5.94 -8.20 6.79
N LEU A 134 6.11 -7.71 8.03
CA LEU A 134 7.38 -7.19 8.57
C LEU A 134 8.14 -8.22 9.42
N THR A 135 7.50 -9.34 9.78
CA THR A 135 8.14 -10.40 10.55
C THR A 135 9.29 -11.02 9.74
N GLY A 136 10.51 -10.90 10.26
CA GLY A 136 11.71 -11.50 9.65
C GLY A 136 12.59 -10.53 8.86
N ASP A 137 12.23 -9.24 8.78
CA ASP A 137 13.08 -8.21 8.20
C ASP A 137 13.93 -7.53 9.30
N PRO A 138 15.25 -7.78 9.34
CA PRO A 138 16.15 -7.27 10.39
C PRO A 138 16.27 -5.73 10.40
N ASP A 139 15.93 -5.06 9.29
CA ASP A 139 16.03 -3.60 9.16
C ASP A 139 14.73 -2.87 9.56
N SER A 140 13.71 -3.62 10.00
CA SER A 140 12.37 -3.10 10.30
C SER A 140 12.23 -2.30 11.58
N THR A 141 13.22 -2.29 12.49
CA THR A 141 13.01 -1.80 13.87
C THR A 141 12.52 -0.35 13.91
N ALA A 142 13.13 0.53 13.12
CA ALA A 142 12.70 1.93 13.02
C ALA A 142 11.30 2.08 12.39
N LEU A 143 10.97 1.22 11.42
CA LEU A 143 9.67 1.21 10.76
C LEU A 143 8.55 0.70 11.68
N VAL A 144 8.82 -0.33 12.49
CA VAL A 144 7.89 -0.85 13.50
C VAL A 144 7.52 0.22 14.52
N GLY A 145 8.53 0.96 15.02
CA GLY A 145 8.31 2.09 15.92
C GLY A 145 7.42 3.16 15.28
N ALA A 146 7.75 3.58 14.05
CA ALA A 146 6.99 4.58 13.32
C ALA A 146 5.55 4.11 12.99
N ILE A 147 5.33 2.83 12.69
CA ILE A 147 3.99 2.27 12.44
C ILE A 147 3.15 2.28 13.71
N LYS A 148 3.74 1.91 14.85
CA LYS A 148 3.07 1.99 16.16
C LYS A 148 2.63 3.43 16.45
N GLU A 149 3.50 4.41 16.17
CA GLU A 149 3.19 5.84 16.31
C GLU A 149 2.11 6.30 15.32
N ALA A 150 2.12 5.79 14.08
CA ALA A 150 1.15 6.15 13.04
C ALA A 150 -0.29 5.69 13.34
N TYR A 151 -0.48 4.65 14.15
CA TYR A 151 -1.81 4.32 14.68
C TYR A 151 -2.34 5.37 15.68
N GLY A 152 -1.47 6.21 16.22
CA GLY A 152 -1.83 7.36 17.07
C GLY A 152 -2.65 6.94 18.28
N THR A 153 -3.89 7.42 18.35
CA THR A 153 -4.82 7.14 19.45
C THR A 153 -5.57 5.81 19.31
N ASP A 154 -5.45 5.10 18.19
CA ASP A 154 -6.04 3.77 18.04
C ASP A 154 -5.16 2.70 18.71
N SER A 155 -5.31 2.63 20.04
CA SER A 155 -4.62 1.67 20.90
C SER A 155 -4.92 0.22 20.53
N LEU A 156 -6.09 -0.07 19.94
CA LEU A 156 -6.45 -1.44 19.56
C LEU A 156 -5.72 -1.86 18.29
N ALA A 157 -5.66 -1.01 17.27
CA ALA A 157 -4.91 -1.27 16.05
C ALA A 157 -3.40 -1.40 16.35
N ALA A 158 -2.86 -0.50 17.18
CA ALA A 158 -1.47 -0.57 17.63
C ALA A 158 -1.18 -1.87 18.41
N ALA A 159 -2.05 -2.27 19.35
CA ALA A 159 -1.89 -3.53 20.08
C ALA A 159 -1.99 -4.75 19.16
N THR A 160 -2.93 -4.75 18.21
CA THR A 160 -3.09 -5.83 17.23
C THR A 160 -1.83 -6.00 16.38
N PHE A 161 -1.24 -4.89 15.93
CA PHE A 161 0.02 -4.89 15.19
C PHE A 161 1.17 -5.45 16.03
N MET A 162 1.39 -4.91 17.24
CA MET A 162 2.50 -5.34 18.11
C MET A 162 2.39 -6.80 18.55
N ASN A 163 1.18 -7.27 18.86
CA ASN A 163 0.96 -8.67 19.23
C ASN A 163 1.28 -9.61 18.05
N ALA A 164 0.90 -9.22 16.83
CA ALA A 164 1.16 -10.03 15.65
C ALA A 164 2.64 -10.10 15.25
N LEU A 165 3.47 -9.12 15.65
CA LEU A 165 4.93 -9.17 15.47
C LEU A 165 5.63 -10.15 16.44
N SER A 166 4.95 -10.54 17.52
CA SER A 166 5.50 -11.40 18.57
C SER A 166 5.22 -12.90 18.34
N HIS A 167 4.60 -13.23 17.20
CA HIS A 167 4.19 -14.57 16.78
C HIS A 167 4.93 -14.99 15.51
#